data_AF-A0A7V4P1R5-F1
#
_entry.id   AF-A0A7V4P1R5-F1
#
_cell.length_a   1.000
_cell.length_b   1.000
_cell.length_c   1.000
_cell.angle_alpha   90.00
_cell.angle_beta   90.00
_cell.angle_gamma   90.00
#
_symmetry.space_group_name_H-M   'P 1'
#
loop_
_entity.id
_entity.type
_entity.pdbx_description
1 polymer ?
#
loop_
_entity_poly.entity_id
_entity_poly.type
_entity_poly.pdbx_seq_one_letter_code
_entity_poly.pdbx_strand_id
1 'polypeptide(L)' 'MPNLVILVIVVAIGFAVVRILQCWLESACVHGTMPTLGRLSPICRNPVCGHANQPHAQFCSRCGSPLGDNHAAELRRH' A
#
# COMPACT_ATOMS: atom_id res chain seq x y z
N MET A 1 -0.94 -48.00 11.00
CA MET A 1 -1.30 -47.41 9.68
C MET A 1 -0.34 -46.25 9.35
N PRO A 2 0.96 -46.52 9.14
CA PRO A 2 1.98 -45.48 8.97
C PRO A 2 1.82 -44.66 7.67
N ASN A 3 1.28 -45.28 6.62
CA ASN A 3 1.13 -44.65 5.30
C ASN A 3 0.13 -43.48 5.31
N LEU A 4 -0.91 -43.56 6.14
CA LEU A 4 -1.90 -42.49 6.28
C LEU A 4 -1.30 -41.27 6.99
N VAL A 5 -0.49 -41.50 8.03
CA VAL A 5 0.17 -40.43 8.79
C VAL A 5 1.16 -39.68 7.90
N ILE A 6 1.95 -40.40 7.10
CA ILE A 6 2.90 -39.79 6.15
C ILE A 6 2.16 -38.94 5.11
N LEU A 7 1.04 -39.45 4.56
CA LEU A 7 0.23 -38.72 3.59
C LEU A 7 -0.28 -37.39 4.15
N VAL A 8 -0.81 -37.40 5.37
CA VAL A 8 -1.32 -36.19 6.04
C VAL A 8 -0.22 -35.15 6.25
N ILE A 9 0.96 -35.58 6.67
CA ILE A 9 2.11 -34.68 6.89
C ILE A 9 2.56 -34.03 5.58
N VAL A 10 2.69 -34.81 4.50
CA VAL A 10 3.12 -34.30 3.19
C VAL A 10 2.13 -33.27 2.65
N VAL A 11 0.82 -33.54 2.77
CA VAL A 11 -0.23 -32.61 2.33
C VAL A 11 -0.20 -31.31 3.15
N ALA A 12 -0.05 -31.41 4.47
CA ALA A 12 0.01 -30.23 5.35
C ALA A 12 1.24 -29.36 5.07
N ILE A 13 2.41 -29.98 4.88
CA ILE A 13 3.64 -29.26 4.54
C ILE A 13 3.51 -28.61 3.17
N GLY A 14 2.97 -29.32 2.17
CA GLY A 14 2.74 -28.77 0.84
C GLY A 14 1.84 -27.52 0.87
N PHE A 15 0.74 -27.58 1.62
CA PHE A 15 -0.16 -26.43 1.77
C PHE A 15 0.53 -25.24 2.45
N ALA A 16 1.32 -25.48 3.50
CA ALA A 16 2.09 -24.43 4.17
C ALA A 16 3.12 -23.78 3.22
N VAL A 17 3.85 -24.58 2.45
CA VAL A 17 4.85 -24.08 1.49
C VAL A 17 4.20 -23.24 0.39
N VAL A 18 3.06 -23.69 -0.18
CA VAL A 18 2.32 -22.93 -1.19
C VAL A 18 1.85 -21.59 -0.62
N ARG A 19 1.30 -21.57 0.60
CA ARG A 19 0.86 -20.33 1.25
C ARG A 19 2.02 -19.38 1.51
N ILE A 20 3.16 -19.91 1.96
CA ILE A 20 4.38 -19.11 2.16
C ILE A 20 4.83 -18.54 0.82
N LEU A 21 4.93 -19.35 -0.23
CA LEU A 21 5.36 -18.91 -1.56
C LEU A 21 4.41 -17.88 -2.18
N GLN A 22 3.11 -18.03 -1.99
CA GLN A 22 2.11 -17.03 -2.37
C GLN A 22 2.34 -15.70 -1.65
N CYS A 23 2.67 -15.71 -0.34
CA CYS A 23 3.06 -14.49 0.39
C CYS A 23 4.37 -13.85 -0.11
N TRP A 24 5.25 -14.60 -0.77
CA TRP A 24 6.46 -14.03 -1.39
C TRP A 24 6.16 -13.43 -2.76
N LEU A 25 5.25 -14.05 -3.53
CA LEU A 25 4.88 -13.59 -4.86
C LEU A 25 3.96 -12.36 -4.81
N GLU A 26 3.06 -12.33 -3.84
CA GLU A 26 2.18 -11.22 -3.54
C GLU A 26 2.76 -10.54 -2.30
N SER A 27 3.41 -9.37 -2.42
CA SER A 27 4.09 -8.65 -1.33
C SER A 27 3.17 -8.13 -0.20
N ALA A 28 2.16 -8.89 0.18
CA ALA A 28 1.15 -8.59 1.17
C ALA A 28 0.86 -9.87 1.94
N CYS A 29 1.29 -9.94 3.21
CA CYS A 29 0.55 -10.52 4.33
C CYS A 29 1.52 -10.94 5.44
N VAL A 30 1.86 -9.99 6.31
CA VAL A 30 1.78 -10.15 7.77
C VAL A 30 1.97 -8.74 8.32
N HIS A 31 0.90 -8.18 8.88
CA HIS A 31 0.69 -6.76 9.21
C HIS A 31 0.29 -5.90 8.01
N GLY A 32 -1.03 -5.86 7.79
CA GLY A 32 -1.66 -4.91 6.89
C GLY A 32 -1.26 -3.48 7.24
N THR A 33 -0.76 -2.77 6.26
CA THR A 33 -1.43 -1.64 5.62
C THR A 33 -0.54 -1.23 4.46
N MET A 34 -0.95 -1.52 3.23
CA MET A 34 -0.40 -0.74 2.11
C MET A 34 -0.82 0.72 2.38
N PRO A 35 0.11 1.68 2.44
CA PRO A 35 -0.31 3.07 2.43
C PRO A 35 -0.96 3.29 1.07
N THR A 36 -2.27 3.51 1.06
CA THR A 36 -2.97 3.99 -0.14
C THR A 36 -2.54 5.44 -0.39
N LEU A 37 -1.31 5.61 -0.87
CA LEU A 37 -0.71 6.86 -1.36
C LEU A 37 -1.50 7.48 -2.53
N GLY A 38 -2.64 6.90 -2.91
CA GLY A 38 -3.58 7.43 -3.90
C GLY A 38 -4.81 8.13 -3.32
N ARG A 39 -5.02 8.15 -1.99
CA ARG A 39 -6.22 8.78 -1.39
C ARG A 39 -5.96 9.95 -0.44
N LEU A 40 -4.70 10.31 -0.18
CA LEU A 40 -4.42 11.47 0.66
C LEU A 40 -4.73 12.76 -0.12
N SER A 41 -5.79 13.43 0.31
CA SER A 41 -6.17 14.76 -0.13
C SER A 41 -5.13 15.78 0.37
N PRO A 42 -4.40 16.50 -0.50
CA PRO A 42 -3.36 17.43 -0.06
C PRO A 42 -3.96 18.62 0.69
N ILE A 43 -3.48 18.85 1.91
CA ILE A 43 -3.83 20.02 2.71
C ILE A 43 -2.92 21.18 2.29
N CYS A 44 -3.53 22.36 2.08
CA CYS A 44 -2.79 23.57 1.76
C CYS A 44 -1.84 23.97 2.90
N ARG A 45 -0.54 24.01 2.62
CA ARG A 45 0.51 24.38 3.59
C ARG A 45 0.56 25.87 3.93
N ASN A 46 -0.20 26.71 3.23
CA ASN A 46 -0.33 28.12 3.61
C ASN A 46 -1.03 28.18 4.99
N PRO A 47 -0.37 28.70 6.04
CA PRO A 47 -0.89 28.67 7.42
C PRO A 47 -2.21 29.40 7.59
N VAL A 48 -2.54 30.33 6.69
CA VAL A 48 -3.81 31.08 6.70
C VAL A 48 -4.93 30.33 5.98
N CYS A 49 -4.61 29.38 5.09
CA CYS A 49 -5.59 28.71 4.24
C CYS A 49 -6.07 27.36 4.81
N GLY A 50 -5.14 26.42 5.03
CA GLY A 50 -5.41 25.08 5.58
C GLY A 50 -6.43 24.22 4.81
N HIS A 51 -6.82 24.61 3.60
CA HIS A 51 -7.90 23.93 2.86
C HIS A 51 -7.48 22.54 2.40
N ALA A 52 -8.37 21.55 2.56
CA ALA A 52 -8.18 20.21 2.00
C ALA A 52 -8.57 20.21 0.52
N ASN A 53 -7.68 19.74 -0.35
CA ASN A 53 -7.90 19.74 -1.79
C ASN A 53 -8.13 18.33 -2.31
N GLN A 54 -8.66 18.23 -3.53
CA GLN A 54 -8.81 16.94 -4.20
C GLN A 54 -7.47 16.23 -4.37
N PRO A 55 -7.45 14.88 -4.36
CA PRO A 55 -6.26 14.13 -4.71
C PRO A 55 -5.70 14.62 -6.06
N HIS A 56 -4.39 14.78 -6.17
CA HIS A 56 -3.68 15.24 -7.37
C HIS A 56 -3.91 16.72 -7.75
N ALA A 57 -4.56 17.53 -6.89
CA ALA A 57 -4.61 18.98 -7.11
C ALA A 57 -3.20 19.59 -7.03
N GLN A 58 -2.78 20.29 -8.09
CA GLN A 58 -1.49 21.00 -8.16
C GLN A 58 -1.53 22.35 -7.44
N PHE A 59 -2.72 22.95 -7.33
CA PHE A 59 -2.95 24.24 -6.70
C PHE A 59 -4.11 24.16 -5.71
N CYS A 60 -4.05 25.01 -4.68
CA CYS A 60 -5.13 25.13 -3.71
C CYS A 60 -6.35 25.79 -4.36
N SER A 61 -7.50 25.12 -4.35
CA SER A 61 -8.77 25.64 -4.88
C SER A 61 -9.26 26.89 -4.16
N ARG A 62 -8.79 27.14 -2.93
CA ARG A 62 -9.21 28.27 -2.11
C ARG A 62 -8.29 29.50 -2.20
N CYS A 63 -6.97 29.30 -2.28
CA CYS A 63 -6.01 30.42 -2.23
C CYS A 63 -5.00 30.44 -3.40
N GLY A 64 -5.06 29.49 -4.32
CA GLY A 64 -4.17 29.41 -5.49
C GLY A 64 -2.72 29.01 -5.18
N SER A 65 -2.33 28.82 -3.91
CA SER A 65 -0.97 28.42 -3.57
C SER A 65 -0.63 27.02 -4.11
N PRO A 66 0.61 26.78 -4.58
CA PRO A 66 1.01 25.48 -5.09
C PRO A 66 1.01 24.43 -3.99
N LEU A 67 0.37 23.29 -4.24
CA LEU A 67 0.36 22.13 -3.37
C LEU A 67 1.52 21.25 -3.83
N GLY A 68 2.73 21.55 -3.35
CA GLY A 68 3.94 20.90 -3.86
C GLY A 68 3.80 19.37 -3.91
N ASP A 69 4.17 18.83 -5.07
CA ASP A 69 3.87 17.47 -5.51
C ASP A 69 4.63 16.41 -4.70
N ASN A 70 4.19 16.16 -3.47
CA ASN A 70 4.74 15.07 -2.67
C ASN A 70 4.42 13.69 -3.27
N HIS A 71 3.59 13.60 -4.32
CA HIS A 71 3.32 12.35 -5.06
C HIS A 71 4.12 12.24 -6.37
N ALA A 72 4.55 13.35 -7.00
CA ALA A 72 5.36 13.28 -8.24
C ALA A 72 6.83 12.94 -7.96
N ALA A 73 7.34 13.26 -6.77
CA ALA A 73 8.71 12.92 -6.37
C ALA A 73 8.92 11.43 -6.07
N GLU A 74 7.84 10.67 -5.81
CA GLU A 74 7.91 9.22 -5.58
C GLU A 74 7.80 8.45 -6.91
N LEU A 75 6.93 8.89 -7.82
CA LEU A 75 6.74 8.28 -9.16
C LEU A 75 7.88 8.50 -10.15
N ARG A 76 8.79 9.44 -9.90
CA ARG A 76 9.98 9.70 -10.76
C ARG A 76 11.24 8.99 -10.29
N ARG A 77 11.19 8.23 -9.19
CA ARG A 77 12.33 7.48 -8.63
C ARG A 77 12.29 5.98 -8.93
N HIS A 78 11.31 5.52 -9.71
CA HIS A 78 11.20 4.18 -10.26
C HIS A 78 11.09 4.25 -11.79
#